data_AF-A0A6G2QI84-F1
#
_entry.id   AF-A0A6G2QI84-F1
#
_cell.length_a   1.000
_cell.length_b   1.000
_cell.length_c   1.000
_cell.angle_alpha   90.00
_cell.angle_beta   90.00
_cell.angle_gamma   90.00
#
_symmetry.space_group_name_H-M   'P 1'
#
loop_
_entity.id
_entity.type
_entity.pdbx_description
1 polymer ?
#
loop_
_entity_poly.entity_id
_entity_poly.type
_entity_poly.pdbx_seq_one_letter_code
_entity_poly.pdbx_strand_id
1 'polypeptide(L)' 'PPPPVSPEDDIPEDDDPDLDESALSGQELLVRELGATVVEEFTND' A
#
# COMPACT_ATOMS: atom_id res chain seq x y z
N PRO A 1 -27.32 6.77 16.06
CA PRO A 1 -26.55 5.91 15.12
C PRO A 1 -25.60 6.81 14.32
N PRO A 2 -24.39 6.36 13.98
CA PRO A 2 -23.50 7.14 13.12
C PRO A 2 -24.14 7.34 11.73
N PRO A 3 -23.86 8.48 11.06
CA PRO A 3 -24.31 8.68 9.68
C PRO A 3 -23.68 7.63 8.75
N PRO A 4 -24.37 7.23 7.68
CA PRO A 4 -23.77 6.35 6.68
C PRO A 4 -22.56 7.04 6.04
N VAL A 5 -21.46 6.31 5.95
CA VAL A 5 -20.23 6.76 5.29
C VAL A 5 -20.37 6.59 3.78
N SER A 6 -19.88 7.56 3.01
CA SER A 6 -19.80 7.42 1.55
C SER A 6 -18.69 6.42 1.21
N PRO A 7 -18.78 5.66 0.10
CA PRO A 7 -17.71 4.75 -0.31
C PRO A 7 -16.35 5.43 -0.57
N GLU A 8 -16.36 6.73 -0.90
CA GLU A 8 -15.14 7.51 -1.11
C GLU A 8 -14.48 7.97 0.20
N ASP A 9 -15.26 8.02 1.28
CA ASP A 9 -14.80 8.35 2.63
C ASP A 9 -14.47 7.07 3.43
N ASP A 10 -14.62 5.90 2.81
CA ASP A 10 -14.36 4.59 3.40
C ASP A 10 -12.84 4.35 3.40
N ILE A 11 -12.25 4.51 4.58
CA ILE A 11 -10.85 4.19 4.83
C ILE A 11 -10.79 3.00 5.78
N PRO A 12 -9.79 2.13 5.64
CA PRO A 12 -9.66 0.98 6.51
C PRO A 12 -9.40 1.44 7.96
N GLU A 13 -9.95 0.68 8.93
CA GLU A 13 -9.92 1.04 10.35
C GLU A 13 -8.51 0.92 10.93
N ASP A 14 -8.07 1.89 11.74
CA ASP A 14 -6.72 1.96 12.32
C ASP A 14 -6.36 0.77 13.26
N ASP A 15 -7.31 -0.11 13.57
CA ASP A 15 -7.11 -1.34 14.36
C ASP A 15 -6.91 -2.60 13.50
N ASP A 16 -6.97 -2.45 12.18
CA ASP A 16 -6.85 -3.56 11.24
C ASP A 16 -5.40 -4.08 11.25
N PRO A 17 -5.18 -5.37 11.59
CA PRO A 17 -3.84 -5.96 11.67
C PRO A 17 -3.09 -5.98 10.33
N ASP A 18 -3.81 -5.88 9.21
CA ASP A 18 -3.20 -5.80 7.88
C ASP A 18 -2.74 -4.36 7.53
N LEU A 19 -3.11 -3.35 8.33
CA LEU A 19 -2.68 -1.94 8.16
C LEU A 19 -1.40 -1.58 8.93
N ASP A 20 -0.85 -2.49 9.72
CA ASP A 20 0.39 -2.28 10.49
C ASP A 20 1.55 -1.87 9.56
N GLU A 21 2.61 -1.21 10.08
CA GLU A 21 3.82 -0.81 9.33
C GLU A 21 4.57 -1.99 8.64
N SER A 22 4.10 -3.21 8.86
CA SER A 22 4.55 -4.44 8.19
C SER A 22 3.86 -4.72 6.86
N ALA A 23 2.88 -3.90 6.46
CA ALA A 23 2.35 -3.83 5.11
C ALA A 23 3.49 -3.40 4.18
N LEU A 24 4.36 -4.37 3.86
CA LEU A 24 5.40 -4.26 2.86
C LEU A 24 4.73 -3.58 1.68
N SER A 25 5.27 -2.42 1.30
CA SER A 25 4.77 -1.71 0.13
C SER A 25 4.75 -2.72 -1.03
N GLY A 26 3.78 -2.62 -1.95
CA GLY A 26 3.66 -3.60 -3.04
C GLY A 26 4.98 -3.81 -3.80
N GLN A 27 5.87 -2.80 -3.78
CA GLN A 27 7.23 -2.84 -4.28
C GLN A 27 8.13 -3.84 -3.51
N GLU A 28 8.12 -3.80 -2.18
CA GLU A 28 8.92 -4.69 -1.34
C GLU A 28 8.42 -6.14 -1.40
N LEU A 29 7.10 -6.36 -1.54
CA LEU A 29 6.54 -7.67 -1.83
C LEU A 29 7.01 -8.21 -3.19
N LEU A 30 7.04 -7.35 -4.21
CA LEU A 30 7.54 -7.72 -5.54
C LEU A 30 9.01 -8.16 -5.50
N VAL A 31 9.86 -7.41 -4.79
CA VAL A 31 11.28 -7.71 -4.65
C VAL A 31 11.50 -9.02 -3.90
N ARG A 32 10.79 -9.22 -2.79
CA ARG A 32 10.97 -10.38 -1.91
C ARG A 32 10.43 -11.69 -2.49
N GLU A 33 9.23 -11.68 -3.08
CA GLU A 33 8.56 -12.92 -3.51
C GLU A 33 9.00 -13.37 -4.91
N LEU A 34 9.19 -12.43 -5.84
CA LEU A 34 9.56 -12.74 -7.23
C LEU A 34 11.07 -12.61 -7.50
N GLY A 35 11.86 -12.18 -6.51
CA GLY A 35 13.28 -11.85 -6.72
C GLY A 35 13.49 -10.68 -7.68
N ALA A 36 12.49 -9.80 -7.81
CA ALA A 36 12.53 -8.67 -8.72
C ALA A 36 13.51 -7.59 -8.26
N THR A 37 13.95 -6.72 -9.16
CA THR A 37 14.78 -5.54 -8.85
C THR A 37 14.07 -4.29 -9.36
N VAL A 38 13.98 -3.26 -8.52
CA VAL A 38 13.41 -1.96 -8.91
C VAL A 38 14.54 -1.08 -9.46
N VAL A 39 14.35 -0.53 -10.65
CA VAL A 39 15.30 0.40 -11.29
C VAL A 39 14.56 1.70 -11.59
N GLU A 40 15.12 2.81 -11.13
CA GLU A 40 14.61 4.14 -11.45
C GLU A 40 15.08 4.55 -12.86
N GLU A 41 14.15 4.98 -13.71
CA GLU A 41 14.46 5.51 -15.02
C GLU A 41 14.69 7.02 -14.92
N PHE A 42 15.84 7.49 -15.39
CA PHE A 42 16.14 8.92 -15.52
C PHE A 42 16.04 9.34 -16.98
N THR A 43 15.20 10.33 -17.28
CA THR A 43 15.18 10.99 -18.59
C THR A 43 16.42 11.88 -18.70
N ASN A 44 17.29 11.62 -19.69
CA ASN A 44 18.38 12.53 -20.02
C ASN A 44 17.79 13.65 -20.88
N ASP A 45 17.76 14.86 -20.35
CA ASP A 45 17.36 16.08 -21.08
C ASP A 45 18.29 16.35 -22.28
#